data_AF-A0A370FCS0-F1
#
_entry.id   AF-A0A370FCS0-F1
#
_cell.length_a   1.000
_cell.length_b   1.000
_cell.length_c   1.000
_cell.angle_alpha   90.00
_cell.angle_beta   90.00
_cell.angle_gamma   90.00
#
_symmetry.space_group_name_H-M   'P 1'
#
loop_
_entity.id
_entity.type
_entity.pdbx_description
1 polymer ?
#
loop_
_entity_poly.entity_id
_entity_poly.type
_entity_poly.pdbx_seq_one_letter_code
_entity_poly.pdbx_strand_id
1 'polypeptide(L)'
;MSAFQSAPPVSRGARWVPCDRACYLTLHWPAGDSPGAGSALAEAPCLPLLPQPAHRLLAQCSEEGLRRLVHLHMQRLCRTPLFARAGRCAGCVEQRVADFVVESCGGPLFYSGRHARLRAGSGLPLLLDEEGRELWLVQLWHAFDDAGWTPGLRADFWRWAEPLSVHLMAPRSRHAGLTRYPYDTVRSWFLEAAPAAGGGR
;
A
#
# COMPACT_ATOMS: atom_id res chain seq x y z
N MET A 1 -4.04 50.21 -15.74
CA MET A 1 -4.58 49.26 -14.75
C MET A 1 -4.72 47.91 -15.46
N SER A 2 -3.68 47.08 -15.44
CA SER A 2 -3.71 45.76 -16.08
C SER A 2 -4.38 44.75 -15.14
N ALA A 3 -5.49 44.19 -15.58
CA ALA A 3 -6.16 43.09 -14.90
C ALA A 3 -5.30 41.83 -15.00
N PHE A 4 -4.85 41.32 -13.86
CA PHE A 4 -4.34 39.97 -13.72
C PHE A 4 -5.43 38.98 -14.14
N GLN A 5 -5.28 38.38 -15.33
CA GLN A 5 -6.06 37.20 -15.68
C GLN A 5 -5.59 36.06 -14.80
N SER A 6 -6.35 35.77 -13.75
CA SER A 6 -6.21 34.53 -12.99
C SER A 6 -6.62 33.39 -13.92
N ALA A 7 -5.70 32.48 -14.21
CA ALA A 7 -6.01 31.23 -14.88
C ALA A 7 -7.12 30.50 -14.10
N PRO A 8 -8.07 29.83 -14.78
CA PRO A 8 -9.11 29.08 -14.10
C PRO A 8 -8.47 28.00 -13.21
N PRO A 9 -9.04 27.69 -12.03
CA PRO A 9 -8.56 26.58 -11.22
C PRO A 9 -8.69 25.32 -12.06
N VAL A 10 -7.55 24.73 -12.44
CA VAL A 10 -7.52 23.40 -13.05
C VAL A 10 -8.28 22.50 -12.09
N SER A 11 -9.43 22.00 -12.52
CA SER A 11 -10.20 21.04 -11.76
C SER A 11 -9.30 19.81 -11.60
N ARG A 12 -8.58 19.72 -10.48
CA ARG A 12 -7.67 18.62 -10.14
C ARG A 12 -8.51 17.43 -9.72
N GLY A 13 -9.35 16.95 -10.65
CA GLY A 13 -10.01 15.67 -10.52
C GLY A 13 -8.97 14.56 -10.39
N ALA A 14 -9.41 13.39 -9.94
CA ALA A 14 -8.59 12.20 -9.87
C ALA A 14 -7.76 11.96 -11.14
N ARG A 15 -6.55 11.41 -11.01
CA ARG A 15 -5.64 11.20 -12.14
C ARG A 15 -5.82 9.82 -12.75
N TRP A 16 -6.21 8.85 -11.95
CA TRP A 16 -6.51 7.49 -12.40
C TRP A 16 -7.61 7.42 -13.48
N VAL A 17 -7.30 6.83 -14.63
CA VAL A 17 -8.29 6.52 -15.68
C VAL A 17 -8.45 4.99 -15.79
N PRO A 18 -9.64 4.42 -15.54
CA PRO A 18 -9.86 2.98 -15.64
C PRO A 18 -9.84 2.53 -17.10
N CYS A 19 -9.19 1.40 -17.30
CA CYS A 19 -9.15 0.66 -18.56
C CYS A 19 -10.50 0.05 -18.96
N ASP A 20 -11.20 -0.54 -17.98
CA ASP A 20 -12.46 -1.26 -18.12
C ASP A 20 -13.15 -1.35 -16.74
N ARG A 21 -14.16 -2.22 -16.59
CA ARG A 21 -14.83 -2.44 -15.29
C ARG A 21 -13.99 -3.26 -14.30
N ALA A 22 -13.09 -4.12 -14.76
CA ALA A 22 -12.23 -4.92 -13.90
C ALA A 22 -11.26 -4.04 -13.08
N CYS A 23 -10.86 -2.90 -13.65
CA CYS A 23 -10.12 -1.84 -12.98
C CYS A 23 -10.76 -1.32 -11.66
N TYR A 24 -12.08 -1.49 -11.47
CA TYR A 24 -12.80 -1.09 -10.25
C TYR A 24 -12.88 -2.21 -9.21
N LEU A 25 -12.64 -3.46 -9.61
CA LEU A 25 -12.73 -4.60 -8.72
C LEU A 25 -11.59 -4.58 -7.71
N THR A 26 -11.87 -5.08 -6.51
CA THR A 26 -10.82 -5.40 -5.55
C THR A 26 -10.00 -6.57 -6.08
N LEU A 27 -8.68 -6.46 -6.09
CA LEU A 27 -7.81 -7.58 -6.43
C LEU A 27 -7.83 -8.59 -5.29
N HIS A 28 -8.08 -9.86 -5.59
CA HIS A 28 -8.08 -10.93 -4.59
C HIS A 28 -6.83 -11.79 -4.75
N TRP A 29 -6.14 -12.06 -3.63
CA TRP A 29 -5.16 -13.15 -3.56
C TRP A 29 -5.83 -14.49 -3.91
N PRO A 30 -5.19 -15.40 -4.67
CA PRO A 30 -5.69 -16.75 -4.84
C PRO A 30 -5.70 -17.43 -3.47
N ALA A 31 -6.88 -17.56 -2.87
CA ALA A 31 -7.04 -18.37 -1.69
C ALA A 31 -6.54 -19.79 -2.01
N GLY A 32 -5.47 -20.22 -1.34
CA GLY A 32 -5.21 -21.66 -1.26
C GLY A 32 -6.46 -22.32 -0.70
N ASP A 33 -6.84 -23.49 -1.23
CA ASP A 33 -7.88 -24.31 -0.64
C ASP A 33 -7.43 -24.71 0.76
N SER A 34 -7.77 -23.92 1.78
CA SER A 34 -7.63 -24.34 3.17
C SER A 34 -8.73 -25.37 3.44
N PRO A 35 -8.41 -26.65 3.69
CA PRO A 35 -9.43 -27.62 4.04
C PRO A 35 -9.88 -27.35 5.48
N GLY A 36 -11.17 -27.05 5.63
CA GLY A 36 -11.85 -27.12 6.93
C GLY A 36 -11.85 -25.83 7.75
N ALA A 37 -12.64 -24.84 7.35
CA ALA A 37 -13.17 -23.86 8.31
C ALA A 37 -14.53 -24.36 8.79
N GLY A 38 -14.51 -25.19 9.84
CA GLY A 38 -15.70 -25.43 10.66
C GLY A 38 -16.24 -24.09 11.17
N SER A 39 -17.56 -24.00 11.25
CA SER A 39 -18.33 -22.84 11.68
C SER A 39 -17.93 -22.35 13.09
N ALA A 40 -16.83 -21.62 13.20
CA ALA A 40 -16.50 -20.83 14.37
C ALA A 40 -17.29 -19.52 14.28
N LEU A 41 -18.10 -19.24 15.30
CA LEU A 41 -18.77 -17.96 15.50
C LEU A 41 -17.79 -16.83 15.18
N ALA A 42 -18.14 -15.96 14.22
CA ALA A 42 -17.29 -14.89 13.74
C ALA A 42 -16.90 -13.96 14.90
N GLU A 43 -15.70 -14.16 15.44
CA GLU A 43 -15.06 -13.19 16.34
C GLU A 43 -15.01 -11.84 15.61
N ALA A 44 -15.32 -10.77 16.34
CA ALA A 44 -15.27 -9.43 15.79
C ALA A 44 -13.86 -9.18 15.18
N PRO A 45 -13.77 -8.64 13.95
CA PRO A 45 -12.48 -8.45 13.31
C PRO A 45 -11.59 -7.55 14.18
N CYS A 46 -10.49 -8.12 14.69
CA CYS A 46 -9.50 -7.42 15.50
C CYS A 46 -8.64 -6.52 14.60
N LEU A 47 -9.21 -5.39 14.17
CA LEU A 47 -8.50 -4.40 13.37
C LEU A 47 -7.66 -3.50 14.28
N PRO A 48 -6.35 -3.34 14.03
CA PRO A 48 -5.55 -2.37 14.76
C PRO A 48 -6.04 -0.96 14.42
N LEU A 49 -5.83 -0.02 15.35
CA LEU A 49 -5.97 1.40 15.06
C LEU A 49 -5.09 1.74 13.86
N LEU A 50 -5.69 2.36 12.84
CA LEU A 50 -4.96 2.84 11.67
C LEU A 50 -4.53 4.29 11.92
N PRO A 51 -3.24 4.57 12.19
CA PRO A 51 -2.77 5.94 12.31
C PRO A 51 -2.88 6.65 10.96
N GLN A 52 -2.98 7.98 10.97
CA GLN A 52 -2.75 8.75 9.77
C GLN A 52 -1.26 8.69 9.41
N PRO A 53 -0.88 8.57 8.12
CA PRO A 53 0.52 8.67 7.74
C PRO A 53 1.05 10.05 8.11
N ALA A 54 2.35 10.13 8.43
CA ALA A 54 2.94 11.39 8.83
C ALA A 54 2.91 12.38 7.65
N HIS A 55 2.24 13.54 7.81
CA HIS A 55 2.11 14.54 6.73
C HIS A 55 3.48 15.02 6.21
N ARG A 56 4.53 14.91 7.03
CA ARG A 56 5.92 15.21 6.63
C ARG A 56 6.44 14.31 5.50
N LEU A 57 5.86 13.13 5.28
CA LEU A 57 6.19 12.27 4.15
C LEU A 57 6.05 13.02 2.83
N LEU A 58 4.88 13.64 2.60
CA LEU A 58 4.64 14.41 1.37
C LEU A 58 5.58 15.61 1.24
N ALA A 59 5.85 16.31 2.34
CA ALA A 59 6.78 17.45 2.35
C ALA A 59 8.23 17.04 2.02
N GLN A 60 8.67 15.87 2.47
CA GLN A 60 10.05 15.41 2.33
C GLN A 60 10.32 14.67 1.02
N CYS A 61 9.38 13.86 0.53
CA CYS A 61 9.57 13.08 -0.70
C CYS A 61 8.75 13.55 -1.89
N SER A 62 7.92 14.59 -1.75
CA SER A 62 7.00 15.12 -2.77
C SER A 62 5.92 14.12 -3.22
N GLU A 63 4.95 14.60 -4.03
CA GLU A 63 3.98 13.72 -4.70
C GLU A 63 4.70 12.71 -5.61
N GLU A 64 5.72 13.14 -6.34
CA GLU A 64 6.47 12.29 -7.27
C GLU A 64 7.20 11.15 -6.55
N GLY A 65 7.80 11.41 -5.39
CA GLY A 65 8.49 10.37 -4.61
C GLY A 65 7.52 9.33 -4.04
N LEU A 66 6.33 9.74 -3.59
CA LEU A 66 5.28 8.80 -3.17
C LEU A 66 4.80 7.94 -4.34
N ARG A 67 4.56 8.56 -5.50
CA ARG A 67 4.16 7.82 -6.71
C ARG A 67 5.25 6.87 -7.18
N ARG A 68 6.53 7.27 -7.09
CA ARG A 68 7.68 6.42 -7.41
C ARG A 68 7.78 5.22 -6.47
N LEU A 69 7.56 5.41 -5.16
CA LEU A 69 7.51 4.27 -4.22
C LEU A 69 6.42 3.28 -4.62
N VAL A 70 5.21 3.76 -4.88
CA VAL A 70 4.08 2.91 -5.29
C VAL A 70 4.40 2.18 -6.58
N HIS A 71 4.99 2.86 -7.57
CA HIS A 71 5.41 2.24 -8.81
C HIS A 71 6.39 1.08 -8.58
N LEU A 72 7.45 1.30 -7.79
CA LEU A 72 8.45 0.28 -7.48
C LEU A 72 7.84 -0.91 -6.72
N HIS A 73 6.98 -0.63 -5.74
CA HIS A 73 6.28 -1.66 -4.99
C HIS A 73 5.36 -2.49 -5.90
N MET A 74 4.58 -1.84 -6.75
CA MET A 74 3.68 -2.51 -7.70
C MET A 74 4.46 -3.33 -8.72
N GLN A 75 5.57 -2.83 -9.25
CA GLN A 75 6.44 -3.61 -10.13
C GLN A 75 6.96 -4.88 -9.46
N ARG A 76 7.35 -4.79 -8.18
CA ARG A 76 7.77 -5.96 -7.40
C ARG A 76 6.63 -6.94 -7.20
N LEU A 77 5.46 -6.47 -6.78
CA LEU A 77 4.26 -7.30 -6.61
C LEU A 77 3.85 -8.00 -7.91
N CYS A 78 3.95 -7.34 -9.06
CA CYS A 78 3.68 -7.92 -10.39
C CYS A 78 4.55 -9.13 -10.74
N ARG A 79 5.70 -9.30 -10.08
CA ARG A 79 6.60 -10.46 -10.26
C ARG A 79 6.31 -11.59 -9.28
N THR A 80 5.31 -11.42 -8.43
CA THR A 80 4.89 -12.42 -7.44
C THR A 80 3.53 -13.01 -7.83
N PRO A 81 3.15 -14.17 -7.27
CA PRO A 81 1.82 -14.75 -7.47
C PRO A 81 0.66 -13.79 -7.11
N LEU A 82 0.92 -12.75 -6.28
CA LEU A 82 -0.04 -11.74 -5.84
C LEU A 82 -0.75 -11.03 -7.00
N PHE A 83 -0.02 -10.72 -8.07
CA PHE A 83 -0.52 -9.95 -9.21
C PHE A 83 -0.69 -10.77 -10.48
N ALA A 84 -0.42 -12.08 -10.45
CA ALA A 84 -0.59 -12.95 -11.62
C ALA A 84 -2.01 -12.89 -12.20
N ARG A 85 -3.02 -12.60 -11.36
CA ARG A 85 -4.44 -12.42 -11.76
C ARG A 85 -4.85 -10.98 -12.11
N ALA A 86 -4.04 -9.97 -11.78
CA ALA A 86 -4.35 -8.56 -12.08
C ALA A 86 -4.28 -8.24 -13.59
N GLY A 87 -3.64 -9.12 -14.37
CA GLY A 87 -3.71 -9.14 -15.82
C GLY A 87 -3.34 -7.81 -16.48
N ARG A 88 -4.12 -7.40 -17.48
CA ARG A 88 -3.88 -6.20 -18.31
C ARG A 88 -4.11 -4.87 -17.58
N CYS A 89 -4.57 -4.89 -16.32
CA CYS A 89 -5.00 -3.71 -15.58
C CYS A 89 -3.92 -3.18 -14.60
N ALA A 90 -2.69 -3.71 -14.61
CA ALA A 90 -1.67 -3.37 -13.62
C ALA A 90 -1.38 -1.85 -13.53
N GLY A 91 -1.19 -1.16 -14.65
CA GLY A 91 -0.84 0.26 -14.66
C GLY A 91 -1.94 1.19 -14.14
N CYS A 92 -3.20 0.88 -14.43
CA CYS A 92 -4.34 1.62 -13.89
C CYS A 92 -4.57 1.30 -12.40
N VAL A 93 -4.39 0.05 -11.95
CA VAL A 93 -4.45 -0.23 -10.50
C VAL A 93 -3.33 0.50 -9.75
N GLU A 94 -2.11 0.52 -10.31
CA GLU A 94 -0.98 1.29 -9.76
C GLU A 94 -1.34 2.77 -9.57
N GLN A 95 -1.89 3.42 -10.59
CA GLN A 95 -2.31 4.83 -10.50
C GLN A 95 -3.37 5.05 -9.40
N ARG A 96 -4.33 4.13 -9.26
CA ARG A 96 -5.35 4.18 -8.21
C ARG A 96 -4.72 4.05 -6.82
N VAL A 97 -3.79 3.12 -6.63
CA VAL A 97 -3.03 2.96 -5.38
C VAL A 97 -2.21 4.21 -5.09
N ALA A 98 -1.58 4.80 -6.12
CA ALA A 98 -0.78 5.99 -5.99
C ALA A 98 -1.62 7.21 -5.57
N ASP A 99 -2.81 7.38 -6.15
CA ASP A 99 -3.76 8.42 -5.76
C ASP A 99 -4.21 8.24 -4.29
N PHE A 100 -4.46 6.99 -3.85
CA PHE A 100 -4.78 6.68 -2.46
C PHE A 100 -3.64 7.04 -1.49
N VAL A 101 -2.40 6.66 -1.82
CA VAL A 101 -1.22 6.94 -0.96
C VAL A 101 -0.94 8.44 -0.87
N VAL A 102 -1.00 9.15 -2.00
CA VAL A 102 -0.79 10.61 -2.05
C VAL A 102 -1.85 11.32 -1.21
N GLU A 103 -3.13 11.01 -1.40
CA GLU A 103 -4.21 11.62 -0.62
C GLU A 103 -4.07 11.29 0.87
N SER A 104 -3.79 10.04 1.22
CA SER A 104 -3.60 9.61 2.61
C SER A 104 -2.47 10.40 3.29
N CYS A 105 -1.38 10.71 2.57
CA CYS A 105 -0.27 11.51 3.07
C CYS A 105 -0.54 13.03 3.14
N GLY A 106 -1.79 13.47 2.92
CA GLY A 106 -2.19 14.88 2.95
C GLY A 106 -2.13 15.59 1.59
N GLY A 107 -2.04 14.83 0.50
CA GLY A 107 -2.07 15.36 -0.86
C GLY A 107 -3.48 15.74 -1.33
N PRO A 108 -3.62 16.19 -2.60
CA PRO A 108 -4.93 16.50 -3.18
C PRO A 108 -5.88 15.29 -3.18
N LEU A 109 -7.19 15.56 -3.23
CA LEU A 109 -8.27 14.55 -3.18
C LEU A 109 -8.41 13.73 -4.48
N PHE A 110 -7.31 13.17 -4.98
CA PHE A 110 -7.28 12.38 -6.21
C PHE A 110 -7.98 11.04 -6.05
N TYR A 111 -8.05 10.48 -4.86
CA TYR A 111 -8.73 9.22 -4.60
C TYR A 111 -10.21 9.45 -4.29
N SER A 112 -10.52 10.12 -3.19
CA SER A 112 -11.91 10.28 -2.72
C SER A 112 -12.78 11.05 -3.72
N GLY A 113 -12.21 11.97 -4.51
CA GLY A 113 -12.92 12.69 -5.56
C GLY A 113 -13.58 11.80 -6.63
N ARG A 114 -13.11 10.55 -6.80
CA ARG A 114 -13.77 9.52 -7.62
C ARG A 114 -14.28 8.31 -6.82
N HIS A 115 -13.88 8.16 -5.56
CA HIS A 115 -14.05 6.91 -4.79
C HIS A 115 -14.88 7.01 -3.50
N ALA A 116 -15.51 8.16 -3.18
CA ALA A 116 -16.32 8.39 -1.96
C ALA A 116 -17.50 7.41 -1.69
N ARG A 117 -17.73 6.39 -2.52
CA ARG A 117 -18.83 5.42 -2.39
C ARG A 117 -18.42 4.00 -2.02
N LEU A 118 -17.14 3.73 -1.78
CA LEU A 118 -16.69 2.36 -1.53
C LEU A 118 -16.64 2.09 -0.01
N ARG A 119 -17.61 1.28 0.45
CA ARG A 119 -17.74 0.83 1.85
C ARG A 119 -16.52 -0.03 2.24
N ALA A 120 -16.27 -0.18 3.53
CA ALA A 120 -15.20 -1.04 4.04
C ALA A 120 -15.24 -2.42 3.36
N GLY A 121 -14.15 -2.81 2.69
CA GLY A 121 -14.04 -4.04 1.90
C GLY A 121 -14.37 -3.93 0.39
N SER A 122 -15.06 -2.88 -0.06
CA SER A 122 -15.31 -2.62 -1.48
C SER A 122 -14.47 -1.46 -2.06
N GLY A 123 -13.61 -0.85 -1.25
CA GLY A 123 -12.80 0.31 -1.61
C GLY A 123 -11.30 0.14 -1.61
N LEU A 124 -10.77 -0.94 -1.05
CA LEU A 124 -9.32 -1.17 -1.05
C LEU A 124 -8.96 -1.93 -2.33
N PRO A 125 -7.85 -1.61 -3.02
CA PRO A 125 -7.52 -2.22 -4.31
C PRO A 125 -7.12 -3.69 -4.19
N LEU A 126 -6.97 -4.23 -2.98
CA LEU A 126 -6.35 -5.52 -2.70
C LEU A 126 -6.95 -6.19 -1.45
N LEU A 127 -7.20 -7.50 -1.52
CA LEU A 127 -7.56 -8.39 -0.42
C LEU A 127 -6.54 -9.51 -0.29
N LEU A 128 -5.84 -9.51 0.85
CA LEU A 128 -4.75 -10.41 1.20
C LEU A 128 -5.21 -11.52 2.15
N ASP A 129 -4.58 -12.68 2.09
CA ASP A 129 -4.50 -13.60 3.24
C ASP A 129 -3.23 -13.30 4.05
N GLU A 130 -2.88 -14.18 5.00
CA GLU A 130 -1.71 -14.01 5.86
C GLU A 130 -0.39 -14.01 5.07
N GLU A 131 -0.18 -15.00 4.21
CA GLU A 131 1.00 -15.10 3.36
C GLU A 131 1.09 -13.91 2.39
N GLY A 132 -0.03 -13.54 1.76
CA GLY A 132 -0.11 -12.38 0.89
C GLY A 132 0.22 -11.07 1.60
N ARG A 133 -0.13 -10.93 2.89
CA ARG A 133 0.25 -9.78 3.72
C ARG A 133 1.76 -9.71 3.94
N GLU A 134 2.38 -10.82 4.28
CA GLU A 134 3.84 -10.88 4.49
C GLU A 134 4.59 -10.56 3.21
N LEU A 135 4.15 -11.15 2.09
CA LEU A 135 4.70 -10.85 0.78
C LEU A 135 4.50 -9.38 0.40
N TRP A 136 3.35 -8.80 0.70
CA TRP A 136 3.10 -7.38 0.45
C TRP A 136 4.08 -6.48 1.23
N LEU A 137 4.30 -6.79 2.51
CA LEU A 137 5.19 -6.05 3.40
C LEU A 137 6.66 -6.20 3.01
N VAL A 138 7.13 -7.41 2.69
CA VAL A 138 8.53 -7.63 2.29
C VAL A 138 8.86 -6.93 0.97
N GLN A 139 7.92 -6.93 0.00
CA GLN A 139 8.12 -6.20 -1.25
C GLN A 139 8.09 -4.69 -1.04
N LEU A 140 7.31 -4.19 -0.07
CA LEU A 140 7.34 -2.77 0.30
C LEU A 140 8.69 -2.39 0.91
N TRP A 141 9.24 -3.24 1.78
CA TRP A 141 10.55 -3.01 2.39
C TRP A 141 11.63 -2.83 1.32
N HIS A 142 11.71 -3.74 0.36
CA HIS A 142 12.65 -3.63 -0.76
C HIS A 142 12.35 -2.45 -1.69
N ALA A 143 11.08 -2.05 -1.84
CA ALA A 143 10.74 -0.85 -2.60
C ALA A 143 11.33 0.42 -1.97
N PHE A 144 11.50 0.47 -0.63
CA PHE A 144 12.22 1.58 0.00
C PHE A 144 13.71 1.63 -0.37
N ASP A 145 14.35 0.47 -0.52
CA ASP A 145 15.75 0.39 -0.97
C ASP A 145 15.89 0.93 -2.39
N ASP A 146 15.08 0.44 -3.32
CA ASP A 146 15.06 0.92 -4.71
C ASP A 146 14.69 2.42 -4.81
N ALA A 147 13.87 2.87 -3.87
CA ALA A 147 13.46 4.26 -3.80
C ALA A 147 14.55 5.18 -3.24
N GLY A 148 15.60 4.63 -2.61
CA GLY A 148 16.63 5.40 -1.92
C GLY A 148 16.11 6.12 -0.67
N TRP A 149 15.05 5.61 -0.05
CA TRP A 149 14.42 6.27 1.10
C TRP A 149 15.29 6.18 2.34
N THR A 150 15.41 7.30 3.07
CA THR A 150 16.16 7.35 4.34
C THR A 150 15.46 6.53 5.43
N PRO A 151 16.19 6.06 6.47
CA PRO A 151 15.58 5.32 7.57
C PRO A 151 14.42 6.05 8.25
N GLY A 152 14.46 7.39 8.31
CA GLY A 152 13.38 8.20 8.86
C GLY A 152 12.09 8.13 8.03
N LEU A 153 12.20 8.29 6.71
CA LEU A 153 11.06 8.16 5.79
C LEU A 153 10.45 6.76 5.82
N ARG A 154 11.31 5.72 5.85
CA ARG A 154 10.88 4.32 5.99
C ARG A 154 10.10 4.11 7.28
N ALA A 155 10.62 4.56 8.42
CA ALA A 155 9.97 4.42 9.71
C ALA A 155 8.60 5.12 9.74
N ASP A 156 8.49 6.29 9.13
CA ASP A 156 7.24 7.04 9.05
C ASP A 156 6.18 6.33 8.22
N PHE A 157 6.56 5.86 7.04
CA PHE A 157 5.64 5.16 6.16
C PHE A 157 5.28 3.80 6.73
N TRP A 158 6.24 3.07 7.30
CA TRP A 158 6.01 1.74 7.87
C TRP A 158 5.04 1.74 9.05
N ARG A 159 5.11 2.76 9.92
CA ARG A 159 4.14 2.95 11.03
C ARG A 159 2.69 3.07 10.55
N TRP A 160 2.49 3.46 9.29
CA TRP A 160 1.17 3.47 8.65
C TRP A 160 0.91 2.19 7.84
N ALA A 161 1.86 1.75 7.03
CA ALA A 161 1.71 0.64 6.10
C ALA A 161 1.50 -0.71 6.82
N GLU A 162 2.18 -0.96 7.94
CA GLU A 162 2.04 -2.21 8.69
C GLU A 162 0.63 -2.40 9.25
N PRO A 163 0.02 -1.44 9.98
CA PRO A 163 -1.36 -1.59 10.41
C PRO A 163 -2.33 -1.55 9.22
N LEU A 164 -2.09 -0.70 8.20
CA LEU A 164 -2.90 -0.66 6.98
C LEU A 164 -2.98 -2.04 6.32
N SER A 165 -1.88 -2.79 6.29
CA SER A 165 -1.86 -4.11 5.66
C SER A 165 -2.85 -5.11 6.30
N VAL A 166 -3.18 -4.96 7.58
CA VAL A 166 -4.24 -5.75 8.25
C VAL A 166 -5.63 -5.36 7.74
N HIS A 167 -5.86 -4.07 7.47
CA HIS A 167 -7.09 -3.58 6.83
C HIS A 167 -7.21 -4.05 5.37
N LEU A 168 -6.08 -4.33 4.71
CA LEU A 168 -6.03 -4.93 3.36
C LEU A 168 -6.27 -6.44 3.35
N MET A 169 -6.39 -7.11 4.51
CA MET A 169 -6.67 -8.55 4.54
C MET A 169 -8.15 -8.85 4.31
N ALA A 170 -8.47 -10.02 3.75
CA ALA A 170 -9.83 -10.54 3.68
C ALA A 170 -10.42 -10.71 5.10
N PRO A 171 -11.72 -10.44 5.32
CA PRO A 171 -12.32 -10.51 6.66
C PRO A 171 -12.05 -11.80 7.42
N ARG A 172 -12.08 -12.95 6.72
CA ARG A 172 -11.81 -14.28 7.29
C ARG A 172 -10.36 -14.51 7.73
N SER A 173 -9.42 -13.71 7.25
CA SER A 173 -8.00 -13.78 7.58
C SER A 173 -7.62 -12.76 8.66
N ARG A 174 -8.60 -12.05 9.25
CA ARG A 174 -8.37 -11.08 10.32
C ARG A 174 -8.66 -11.74 11.66
N HIS A 175 -7.61 -11.96 12.44
CA HIS A 175 -7.71 -12.50 13.79
C HIS A 175 -6.70 -11.82 14.71
N ALA A 176 -6.89 -11.92 16.04
CA ALA A 176 -6.03 -11.26 17.02
C ALA A 176 -4.59 -11.81 17.06
N GLY A 177 -4.39 -13.04 16.60
CA GLY A 177 -3.08 -13.74 16.58
C GLY A 177 -2.17 -13.39 15.42
N LEU A 178 -2.48 -12.37 14.61
CA LEU A 178 -1.63 -11.98 13.48
C LEU A 178 -0.25 -11.51 13.93
N THR A 179 0.80 -12.01 13.26
CA THR A 179 2.16 -11.51 13.45
C THR A 179 2.24 -10.02 13.13
N ARG A 180 2.78 -9.25 14.07
CA ARG A 180 3.02 -7.81 13.91
C ARG A 180 4.47 -7.54 13.54
N TYR A 181 4.68 -6.54 12.71
CA TYR A 181 5.99 -6.23 12.14
C TYR A 181 6.45 -4.83 12.54
N PRO A 182 6.79 -4.55 13.82
CA PRO A 182 7.34 -3.25 14.21
C PRO A 182 8.56 -2.87 13.36
N TYR A 183 8.70 -1.58 13.03
CA TYR A 183 9.75 -1.11 12.13
C TYR A 183 11.15 -1.53 12.58
N ASP A 184 11.48 -1.35 13.87
CA ASP A 184 12.81 -1.67 14.39
C ASP A 184 13.12 -3.17 14.34
N THR A 185 12.11 -4.02 14.57
CA THR A 185 12.23 -5.48 14.42
C THR A 185 12.54 -5.87 12.99
N VAL A 186 11.79 -5.33 12.03
CA VAL A 186 12.02 -5.65 10.60
C VAL A 186 13.39 -5.12 10.17
N ARG A 187 13.73 -3.90 10.59
CA ARG A 187 15.04 -3.29 10.28
C ARG A 187 16.20 -4.18 10.74
N SER A 188 16.12 -4.79 11.92
CA SER A 188 17.23 -5.62 12.43
C SER A 188 17.48 -6.84 11.55
N TRP A 189 16.43 -7.48 11.02
CA TRP A 189 16.57 -8.62 10.10
C TRP A 189 17.38 -8.29 8.84
N PHE A 190 17.22 -7.07 8.31
CA PHE A 190 17.93 -6.63 7.11
C PHE A 190 19.31 -6.05 7.40
N LEU A 191 19.59 -5.61 8.63
CA LEU A 191 20.93 -5.21 9.06
C LEU A 191 21.81 -6.43 9.32
N GLU A 192 21.26 -7.48 9.93
CA GLU A 192 21.96 -8.74 10.20
C GLU A 192 22.25 -9.54 8.92
N ALA A 193 21.42 -9.38 7.89
CA ALA A 193 21.59 -10.03 6.59
C ALA A 193 22.67 -9.40 5.68
N ALA A 194 23.22 -8.23 6.03
CA ALA A 194 24.30 -7.63 5.27
C ALA A 194 25.61 -8.39 5.55
N PRO A 195 26.30 -8.95 4.54
CA PRO A 195 27.58 -9.61 4.78
C PRO A 195 28.56 -8.60 5.37
N ALA A 196 29.23 -8.98 6.45
CA ALA A 196 30.29 -8.19 7.07
C ALA A 196 31.35 -7.87 6.00
N ALA A 197 31.31 -6.66 5.47
CA ALA A 197 32.30 -6.18 4.53
C ALA A 197 33.64 -6.07 5.26
N GLY A 198 34.57 -6.98 4.96
CA GLY A 198 36.01 -6.75 5.11
C GLY A 198 36.59 -6.87 6.52
N GLY A 199 36.69 -8.10 7.03
CA GLY A 199 37.70 -8.44 8.05
C GLY A 199 38.99 -8.88 7.37
N GLY A 200 39.81 -7.93 6.92
CA GLY A 200 41.14 -8.22 6.38
C GLY A 200 42.09 -8.77 7.45
N ARG A 201 42.81 -9.82 7.08
CA ARG A 201 44.21 -10.05 7.46
C ARG A 201 44.97 -10.45 6.20
#